data_AF-A0A967D8Z9-F1
#
_entry.id   AF-A0A967D8Z9-F1
#
_cell.length_a   1.000
_cell.length_b   1.000
_cell.length_c   1.000
_cell.angle_alpha   90.00
_cell.angle_beta   90.00
_cell.angle_gamma   90.00
#
_symmetry.space_group_name_H-M   'P 1'
#
loop_
_entity.id
_entity.type
_entity.pdbx_description
1 polymer ?
#
loop_
_entity_poly.entity_id
_entity_poly.type
_entity_poly.pdbx_seq_one_letter_code
_entity_poly.pdbx_strand_id
1 'polypeptide(L)'
;MSAINRIPYDWPNRQISRSITVGDLTWHVQISGKGPVILLLHGTGSSTHSWGELTPLLNQEAQVLSVDLPGHAFTLGASVDSLRLEQIASNLIALISELKMPWPT
;
A
#
# COMPACT_ATOMS: atom_id res chain seq x y z
N MET A 1 11.56 9.33 -11.98
CA MET A 1 10.63 8.47 -12.76
C MET A 1 9.53 8.03 -11.81
N SER A 2 8.25 8.14 -12.20
CA SER A 2 7.14 7.71 -11.33
C SER A 2 7.23 6.21 -11.07
N ALA A 3 7.09 5.77 -9.81
CA ALA A 3 7.15 4.36 -9.43
C ALA A 3 6.10 3.52 -10.18
N ILE A 4 5.01 4.13 -10.63
CA ILE A 4 3.93 3.50 -11.38
C ILE A 4 4.40 2.83 -12.69
N ASN A 5 5.46 3.36 -13.32
CA ASN A 5 5.96 2.84 -14.60
C ASN A 5 6.69 1.51 -14.45
N ARG A 6 7.09 1.14 -13.22
CA ARG A 6 7.77 -0.11 -12.93
C ARG A 6 6.81 -1.28 -12.72
N ILE A 7 5.52 -1.00 -12.57
CA ILE A 7 4.50 -2.01 -12.30
C ILE A 7 4.18 -2.76 -13.62
N PRO A 8 4.40 -4.09 -13.67
CA PRO A 8 4.09 -4.92 -14.84
C PRO A 8 2.64 -4.78 -15.29
N TYR A 9 2.36 -4.98 -16.58
CA TYR A 9 1.01 -4.84 -17.13
C TYR A 9 0.03 -5.91 -16.62
N ASP A 10 0.54 -7.10 -16.29
CA ASP A 10 -0.18 -8.24 -15.74
C ASP A 10 -0.25 -8.23 -14.20
N TRP A 11 0.24 -7.16 -13.55
CA TRP A 11 0.13 -7.03 -12.10
C TRP A 11 -1.34 -7.02 -11.67
N PRO A 12 -1.77 -7.85 -10.71
CA PRO A 12 -3.15 -7.88 -10.25
C PRO A 12 -3.61 -6.49 -9.81
N ASN A 13 -4.83 -6.09 -10.21
CA ASN A 13 -5.43 -4.80 -9.84
C ASN A 13 -4.59 -3.56 -10.19
N ARG A 14 -3.73 -3.62 -11.21
CA ARG A 14 -2.87 -2.50 -11.63
C ARG A 14 -3.60 -1.18 -11.84
N GLN A 15 -4.84 -1.20 -12.33
CA GLN A 15 -5.65 -0.01 -12.62
C GLN A 15 -5.97 0.83 -11.37
N ILE A 16 -5.87 0.24 -10.18
CA ILE A 16 -6.06 0.93 -8.89
C ILE A 16 -4.74 1.21 -8.16
N SER A 17 -3.60 0.88 -8.78
CA SER A 17 -2.29 1.21 -8.23
C SER A 17 -2.02 2.70 -8.28
N ARG A 18 -1.37 3.22 -7.24
CA ARG A 18 -0.92 4.61 -7.12
C ARG A 18 0.48 4.66 -6.52
N SER A 19 1.18 5.75 -6.81
CA SER A 19 2.47 6.08 -6.22
C SER A 19 2.27 7.29 -5.31
N ILE A 20 2.64 7.19 -4.04
CA ILE A 20 2.43 8.26 -3.04
C ILE A 20 3.74 8.47 -2.28
N THR A 21 4.23 9.70 -2.26
CA THR A 21 5.46 10.04 -1.53
C THR A 21 5.10 10.61 -0.16
N VAL A 22 5.63 9.98 0.90
CA VAL A 22 5.45 10.40 2.30
C VAL A 22 6.80 10.26 3.01
N GLY A 23 7.36 11.38 3.47
CA GLY A 23 8.73 11.42 3.94
C GLY A 23 9.70 10.94 2.86
N ASP A 24 10.62 10.05 3.23
CA ASP A 24 11.62 9.48 2.31
C ASP A 24 11.08 8.32 1.46
N LEU A 25 9.88 7.83 1.75
CA LEU A 25 9.30 6.69 1.05
C LEU A 25 8.43 7.14 -0.11
N THR A 26 8.60 6.50 -1.26
CA THR A 26 7.62 6.51 -2.34
C THR A 26 6.88 5.18 -2.32
N TRP A 27 5.70 5.19 -1.72
CA TRP A 27 4.85 4.03 -1.53
C TRP A 27 4.19 3.61 -2.84
N HIS A 28 4.19 2.29 -3.07
CA HIS A 28 3.19 1.67 -3.91
C HIS A 28 2.00 1.25 -3.07
N VAL A 29 0.82 1.68 -3.52
CA VAL A 29 -0.46 1.33 -2.90
C VAL A 29 -1.45 0.91 -3.96
N GLN A 30 -2.43 0.08 -3.60
CA GLN A 30 -3.65 -0.10 -4.37
C GLN A 30 -4.84 0.34 -3.53
N ILE A 31 -5.68 1.22 -4.10
CA ILE A 31 -6.81 1.82 -3.40
C ILE A 31 -8.08 1.66 -4.23
N SER A 32 -9.09 1.00 -3.67
CA SER A 32 -10.39 0.78 -4.31
C SER A 32 -11.53 0.64 -3.30
N GLY A 33 -12.76 0.60 -3.80
CA GLY A 33 -13.95 0.48 -2.96
C GLY A 33 -14.30 1.79 -2.24
N LYS A 34 -15.30 1.71 -1.37
CA LYS A 34 -15.84 2.80 -0.55
C LYS A 34 -16.39 2.23 0.75
N GLY A 35 -16.49 3.05 1.80
CA GLY A 35 -17.02 2.63 3.10
C GLY A 35 -15.93 2.55 4.16
N PRO A 36 -16.08 1.70 5.20
CA PRO A 36 -15.06 1.46 6.21
C PRO A 36 -13.71 1.09 5.57
N VAL A 37 -12.62 1.57 6.16
CA VAL A 37 -11.26 1.31 5.63
C VAL A 37 -10.75 -0.03 6.13
N ILE A 38 -10.29 -0.87 5.19
CA ILE A 38 -9.52 -2.08 5.49
C ILE A 38 -8.10 -1.89 4.96
N LEU A 39 -7.12 -1.95 5.87
CA LEU A 39 -5.70 -1.98 5.53
C LEU A 39 -5.22 -3.43 5.39
N LEU A 40 -4.67 -3.78 4.23
CA LEU A 40 -4.10 -5.10 3.96
C LEU A 40 -2.56 -5.03 3.97
N LEU A 41 -1.95 -5.68 4.97
CA LEU A 41 -0.50 -5.79 5.13
C LEU A 41 -0.04 -7.19 4.77
N HIS A 42 0.86 -7.31 3.78
CA HIS A 42 1.44 -8.59 3.39
C HIS A 42 2.54 -9.06 4.36
N GLY A 43 2.92 -10.34 4.27
CA GLY A 43 4.06 -10.91 4.99
C GLY A 43 5.39 -10.78 4.24
N THR A 44 6.49 -11.22 4.85
CA THR A 44 7.85 -11.17 4.30
C THR A 44 7.96 -11.83 2.93
N GLY A 45 8.66 -11.18 1.99
CA GLY A 45 8.89 -11.73 0.64
C GLY A 45 7.68 -11.62 -0.29
N SER A 46 6.63 -10.92 0.14
CA SER A 46 5.42 -10.70 -0.66
C SER A 46 5.20 -9.21 -0.99
N SER A 47 4.03 -8.87 -1.52
CA SER A 47 3.61 -7.52 -1.88
C SER A 47 2.08 -7.44 -2.02
N THR A 48 1.56 -6.31 -2.51
CA THR A 48 0.13 -6.13 -2.85
C THR A 48 -0.47 -7.23 -3.74
N HIS A 49 0.34 -7.95 -4.54
CA HIS A 49 -0.17 -9.02 -5.41
C HIS A 49 -0.88 -10.14 -4.64
N SER A 50 -0.52 -10.40 -3.39
CA SER A 50 -1.18 -11.42 -2.55
C SER A 50 -2.68 -11.18 -2.38
N TRP A 51 -3.13 -9.93 -2.55
CA TRP A 51 -4.52 -9.55 -2.37
C TRP A 51 -5.31 -9.47 -3.69
N GLY A 52 -4.69 -9.86 -4.81
CA GLY A 52 -5.27 -9.72 -6.15
C GLY A 52 -6.73 -10.18 -6.25
N GLU A 53 -7.02 -11.36 -5.74
CA GLU A 53 -8.37 -11.95 -5.75
C GLU A 53 -9.25 -11.51 -4.58
N LEU A 54 -8.65 -11.12 -3.45
CA LEU A 54 -9.38 -10.71 -2.24
C LEU A 54 -9.92 -9.28 -2.36
N THR A 55 -9.15 -8.36 -2.93
CA THR A 55 -9.52 -6.94 -3.04
C THR A 55 -10.87 -6.73 -3.73
N PRO A 56 -11.20 -7.36 -4.87
CA PRO A 56 -12.51 -7.22 -5.50
C PRO A 56 -13.67 -7.69 -4.62
N LEU A 57 -13.47 -8.71 -3.77
CA LEU A 57 -14.50 -9.22 -2.87
C LEU A 57 -14.79 -8.24 -1.73
N LEU A 58 -13.74 -7.64 -1.16
CA LEU A 58 -13.86 -6.67 -0.08
C LEU A 58 -14.43 -5.31 -0.54
N ASN A 59 -14.18 -4.92 -1.80
CA ASN A 59 -14.66 -3.66 -2.37
C ASN A 59 -16.19 -3.50 -2.34
N GLN A 60 -16.95 -4.59 -2.16
CA GLN A 60 -18.41 -4.54 -2.05
C GLN A 60 -18.87 -3.83 -0.78
N GLU A 61 -18.09 -3.88 0.29
CA GLU A 61 -18.47 -3.43 1.64
C GLU A 61 -17.47 -2.45 2.26
N ALA A 62 -16.27 -2.29 1.68
CA ALA A 62 -15.18 -1.52 2.27
C ALA A 62 -14.36 -0.74 1.24
N GLN A 63 -13.69 0.31 1.72
CA GLN A 63 -12.57 0.91 1.03
C GLN A 63 -11.29 0.14 1.38
N VAL A 64 -10.69 -0.51 0.39
CA VAL A 64 -9.49 -1.32 0.58
C VAL A 64 -8.25 -0.48 0.27
N LEU A 65 -7.32 -0.44 1.24
CA LEU A 65 -5.96 0.05 1.06
C LEU A 65 -5.01 -1.14 1.20
N SER A 66 -4.35 -1.55 0.13
CA SER A 66 -3.20 -2.45 0.21
C SER A 66 -1.93 -1.70 -0.12
N VAL A 67 -0.84 -2.08 0.53
CA VAL A 67 0.46 -1.39 0.44
C VAL A 67 1.57 -2.39 0.19
N ASP A 68 2.58 -1.99 -0.57
CA ASP A 68 3.88 -2.65 -0.54
C ASP A 68 4.66 -2.05 0.64
N LEU A 69 5.06 -2.89 1.62
CA LEU A 69 5.84 -2.44 2.77
C LEU A 69 7.22 -1.91 2.35
N PRO A 70 7.88 -1.08 3.17
CA PRO A 70 9.24 -0.59 2.89
C PRO A 70 10.19 -1.73 2.46
N GLY A 71 10.93 -1.51 1.37
CA GLY A 71 11.87 -2.49 0.81
C GLY A 71 11.24 -3.58 -0.06
N HIS A 72 9.92 -3.58 -0.26
CA HIS A 72 9.23 -4.59 -1.05
C HIS A 72 8.68 -4.04 -2.37
N ALA A 73 8.79 -4.88 -3.40
CA ALA A 73 8.24 -4.67 -4.74
C ALA A 73 8.41 -3.24 -5.29
N PHE A 74 7.36 -2.42 -5.26
CA PHE A 74 7.37 -1.10 -5.90
C PHE A 74 7.44 0.08 -4.93
N THR A 75 7.48 -0.17 -3.60
CA THR A 75 7.81 0.87 -2.62
C THR A 75 9.30 1.17 -2.64
N LEU A 76 9.65 2.44 -2.84
CA LEU A 76 11.03 2.92 -3.00
C LEU A 76 11.45 3.86 -1.86
N GLY A 77 12.76 4.05 -1.73
CA GLY A 77 13.34 4.99 -0.75
C GLY A 77 13.57 4.39 0.64
N ALA A 78 13.35 3.08 0.81
CA ALA A 78 13.59 2.41 2.08
C ALA A 78 15.08 2.42 2.48
N SER A 79 15.37 3.00 3.63
CA SER A 79 16.66 2.89 4.34
C SER A 79 16.65 1.68 5.28
N VAL A 80 17.82 1.28 5.81
CA VAL A 80 17.91 0.20 6.81
C VAL A 80 17.02 0.48 8.03
N ASP A 81 16.98 1.73 8.50
CA ASP A 81 16.14 2.11 9.64
C ASP A 81 14.65 2.02 9.33
N SER A 82 14.25 2.27 8.08
CA SER A 82 12.84 2.14 7.65
C SER A 82 12.30 0.71 7.68
N LEU A 83 13.18 -0.30 7.82
CA LEU A 83 12.82 -1.73 7.88
C LEU A 83 12.56 -2.23 9.31
N ARG A 84 12.78 -1.39 10.32
CA ARG A 84 12.45 -1.70 11.72
C ARG A 84 10.93 -1.69 11.90
N LEU A 85 10.40 -2.59 12.73
CA LEU A 85 8.95 -2.76 12.90
C LEU A 85 8.26 -1.46 13.35
N GLU A 86 8.85 -0.77 14.33
CA GLU A 86 8.34 0.50 14.86
C GLU A 86 8.32 1.58 13.78
N GLN A 87 9.36 1.62 12.94
CA GLN A 87 9.44 2.59 11.86
C GLN A 87 8.46 2.27 10.74
N ILE A 88 8.25 0.98 10.41
CA ILE A 88 7.20 0.55 9.48
C ILE A 88 5.82 1.01 9.98
N ALA A 89 5.51 0.77 11.26
CA ALA A 89 4.25 1.20 11.85
C ALA A 89 4.06 2.72 11.81
N SER A 90 5.10 3.49 12.18
CA SER A 90 5.09 4.95 12.11
C SER A 90 4.87 5.45 10.68
N ASN A 91 5.57 4.85 9.71
CA ASN A 91 5.45 5.19 8.30
C ASN A 91 4.05 4.87 7.75
N LEU A 92 3.44 3.75 8.17
CA LEU A 92 2.06 3.42 7.82
C LEU A 92 1.06 4.45 8.36
N ILE A 93 1.22 4.88 9.61
CA ILE A 93 0.39 5.94 10.22
C ILE A 93 0.51 7.25 9.42
N ALA A 94 1.73 7.61 9.02
CA ALA A 94 1.97 8.79 8.20
C ALA A 94 1.31 8.68 6.82
N LEU A 95 1.41 7.51 6.17
CA LEU A 95 0.75 7.25 4.89
C LEU A 95 -0.79 7.35 4.99
N ILE A 96 -1.39 6.73 6.01
CA ILE A 96 -2.85 6.75 6.22
C ILE A 96 -3.33 8.19 6.48
N SER A 97 -2.56 8.95 7.25
CA SER A 97 -2.82 10.38 7.50
C SER A 97 -2.74 11.21 6.22
N GLU A 98 -1.72 11.00 5.38
CA GLU A 98 -1.57 11.68 4.09
C GLU A 98 -2.74 11.35 3.14
N LEU A 99 -3.18 10.10 3.15
CA LEU A 99 -4.34 9.64 2.40
C LEU A 99 -5.68 10.17 2.93
N LYS A 100 -5.67 10.86 4.09
CA LYS A 100 -6.85 11.37 4.78
C LYS A 100 -7.89 10.29 5.02
N MET A 101 -7.44 9.06 5.27
CA MET A 101 -8.32 7.94 5.56
C MET A 101 -8.75 7.99 7.03
N PRO A 102 -10.02 7.69 7.34
CA PRO A 102 -10.51 7.70 8.71
C PRO A 102 -9.86 6.60 9.55
N TRP A 103 -9.61 6.90 10.82
CA TRP A 103 -9.22 5.90 11.81
C TRP A 103 -10.43 5.07 12.25
N PRO A 104 -10.24 3.80 12.62
CA PRO A 104 -11.29 3.02 13.28
C PRO A 104 -11.72 3.74 14.56
N THR A 105 -13.01 3.94 14.74
CA THR A 105 -13.62 4.50 15.95
C THR A 105 -13.82 3.44 17.02
#